data_AF-A0A4Q3A723-F1
#
_entry.id   AF-A0A4Q3A723-F1
#
_cell.length_a   1.000
_cell.length_b   1.000
_cell.length_c   1.000
_cell.angle_alpha   90.00
_cell.angle_beta   90.00
_cell.angle_gamma   90.00
#
_symmetry.space_group_name_H-M   'P 1'
#
loop_
_entity.id
_entity.type
_entity.pdbx_description
1 polymer ?
#
loop_
_entity_poly.entity_id
_entity_poly.type
_entity_poly.pdbx_seq_one_letter_code
_entity_poly.pdbx_strand_id
1 'polypeptide(L)'
;MIALVPLDQIDPQAVESLLDRAFGADRRARTAYRIRTGTDPVPELSFAAVRDDGALAGTIQCWPVALACDDAKENGGTRVALTMVGPVAVEQRLD
;
A
#
# COMPACT_ATOMS: atom_id res chain seq x y z
N MET A 1 11.63 -15.44 -13.64
CA MET A 1 10.15 -15.29 -13.65
C MET A 1 9.78 -14.43 -12.43
N ILE A 2 8.53 -13.97 -12.35
CA ILE A 2 8.01 -13.25 -11.18
C ILE A 2 6.79 -14.03 -10.68
N ALA A 3 6.78 -14.35 -9.39
CA ALA A 3 5.62 -14.89 -8.69
C ALA A 3 4.93 -13.77 -7.89
N LEU A 4 3.60 -13.78 -7.87
CA LEU A 4 2.82 -12.94 -6.97
C LEU A 4 2.47 -13.75 -5.73
N VAL A 5 2.80 -13.20 -4.56
CA VAL A 5 2.51 -13.80 -3.26
C VAL A 5 1.76 -12.81 -2.38
N PRO A 6 0.97 -13.27 -1.40
CA PRO A 6 0.40 -12.41 -0.37
C PRO A 6 1.48 -11.56 0.30
N LEU A 7 1.19 -10.28 0.56
CA LEU A 7 2.17 -9.36 1.13
C LEU A 7 2.64 -9.76 2.53
N ASP A 8 1.79 -10.43 3.31
CA ASP A 8 2.08 -10.91 4.67
C ASP A 8 3.11 -12.06 4.72
N GLN A 9 3.48 -12.62 3.57
CA GLN A 9 4.58 -13.59 3.44
C GLN A 9 5.95 -12.91 3.31
N ILE A 10 6.00 -11.59 3.16
CA ILE A 10 7.24 -10.83 3.05
C ILE A 10 7.57 -10.20 4.40
N ASP A 11 8.86 -10.20 4.74
CA ASP A 11 9.36 -9.43 5.88
C ASP A 11 8.90 -7.96 5.78
N PRO A 12 8.12 -7.44 6.75
CA PRO A 12 7.65 -6.07 6.74
C PRO A 12 8.78 -5.04 6.59
N GLN A 13 9.98 -5.34 7.11
CA GLN A 13 11.13 -4.44 6.99
C GLN A 13 11.66 -4.39 5.54
N ALA A 14 11.57 -5.48 4.79
CA ALA A 14 11.92 -5.51 3.37
C ALA A 14 10.95 -4.66 2.54
N VAL A 15 9.65 -4.72 2.87
CA VAL A 15 8.60 -3.87 2.28
C VAL A 15 8.87 -2.39 2.57
N GLU A 16 9.10 -2.03 3.83
CA GLU A 16 9.38 -0.65 4.22
C GLU A 16 10.65 -0.11 3.55
N SER A 17 11.70 -0.95 3.44
CA SER A 17 12.95 -0.58 2.77
C SER A 17 12.75 -0.34 1.26
N LEU A 18 11.91 -1.15 0.59
CA LEU A 18 11.57 -0.94 -0.82
C LEU A 18 10.75 0.35 -1.00
N LEU A 19 9.79 0.61 -0.11
CA LEU A 19 9.01 1.85 -0.15
C LEU A 19 9.90 3.08 0.07
N ASP A 20 10.88 3.00 0.98
CA ASP A 20 11.84 4.08 1.21
C ASP A 20 12.73 4.32 -0.03
N ARG A 21 13.20 3.26 -0.71
CA ARG A 21 13.92 3.39 -1.99
C ARG A 21 13.06 4.02 -3.09
N ALA A 22 11.79 3.63 -3.20
CA ALA A 22 10.90 4.10 -4.26
C ALA A 22 10.37 5.53 -4.04
N PHE A 23 10.16 5.94 -2.79
CA PHE A 23 9.45 7.19 -2.47
C PHE A 23 10.22 8.17 -1.58
N GLY A 24 11.41 7.79 -1.10
CA GLY A 24 12.18 8.53 -0.10
C GLY A 24 11.79 8.15 1.34
N ALA A 25 12.75 8.24 2.26
CA ALA A 25 12.55 7.94 3.68
C ALA A 25 11.56 8.90 4.39
N ASP A 26 11.35 10.09 3.82
CA ASP A 26 10.41 11.11 4.29
C ASP A 26 8.97 10.90 3.77
N ARG A 27 8.71 9.84 2.98
CA ARG A 27 7.39 9.53 2.39
C ARG A 27 6.23 9.54 3.38
N ARG A 28 6.50 9.28 4.66
CA ARG A 28 5.49 9.24 5.73
C ARG A 28 4.80 10.59 5.96
N ALA A 29 5.39 11.71 5.50
CA ALA A 29 4.76 13.04 5.54
C ALA A 29 3.67 13.25 4.47
N ARG A 30 3.57 12.36 3.47
CA ARG A 30 2.61 12.52 2.36
C ARG A 30 1.17 12.31 2.84
N THR A 31 0.21 13.05 2.25
CA THR A 31 -1.21 12.98 2.62
C THR A 31 -1.79 11.56 2.60
N ALA A 32 -1.35 10.70 1.69
CA ALA A 32 -1.79 9.30 1.63
C ALA A 32 -1.53 8.52 2.93
N TYR A 33 -0.47 8.85 3.69
CA TYR A 33 -0.18 8.23 5.00
C TYR A 33 -1.17 8.69 6.07
N ARG A 34 -1.61 9.95 6.00
CA ARG A 34 -2.65 10.47 6.90
C ARG A 34 -4.00 9.82 6.63
N ILE A 35 -4.37 9.62 5.36
CA ILE A 35 -5.64 8.99 4.96
C ILE A 35 -5.76 7.56 5.54
N ARG A 36 -4.65 6.82 5.61
CA ARG A 36 -4.60 5.44 6.11
C ARG A 36 -4.22 5.30 7.58
N THR A 37 -4.20 6.40 8.35
CA THR A 37 -3.82 6.34 9.76
C THR A 37 -4.86 5.54 10.56
N GLY A 38 -4.41 4.58 11.37
CA GLY A 38 -5.29 3.75 12.20
C GLY A 38 -5.98 2.60 11.46
N THR A 39 -5.58 2.32 10.21
CA THR A 39 -6.00 1.13 9.46
C THR A 39 -4.79 0.31 9.06
N ASP A 40 -5.04 -0.88 8.52
CA ASP A 40 -4.06 -1.78 7.92
C ASP A 40 -4.40 -2.01 6.43
N PRO A 41 -3.42 -2.44 5.59
CA PRO A 41 -3.72 -2.88 4.24
C PRO A 41 -4.69 -4.08 4.28
N VAL A 42 -5.62 -4.14 3.33
CA VAL A 42 -6.49 -5.29 3.07
C VAL A 42 -5.61 -6.45 2.59
N PRO A 43 -5.42 -7.53 3.38
CA PRO A 43 -4.47 -8.59 3.06
C PRO A 43 -4.81 -9.29 1.74
N GLU A 44 -6.08 -9.54 1.47
CA GLU A 44 -6.57 -10.25 0.29
C GLU A 44 -6.35 -9.48 -1.02
N LEU A 45 -6.06 -8.18 -0.92
CA LEU A 45 -5.84 -7.27 -2.05
C LEU A 45 -4.40 -6.74 -2.11
N SER A 46 -3.51 -7.21 -1.22
CA SER A 46 -2.14 -6.72 -1.10
C SER A 46 -1.14 -7.83 -1.43
N PHE A 47 -0.21 -7.54 -2.33
CA PHE A 47 0.67 -8.55 -2.92
C PHE A 47 2.12 -8.07 -3.02
N ALA A 48 3.03 -9.03 -3.03
CA ALA A 48 4.43 -8.84 -3.40
C ALA A 48 4.75 -9.60 -4.69
N ALA A 49 5.60 -8.98 -5.52
CA ALA A 49 6.22 -9.60 -6.67
C ALA A 49 7.60 -10.10 -6.27
N VAL A 50 7.85 -11.40 -6.39
CA VAL A 50 9.09 -12.06 -5.98
C VAL A 50 9.74 -12.74 -7.19
N ARG A 51 11.04 -12.58 -7.35
CA ARG A 51 11.84 -13.23 -8.40
C ARG A 51 12.18 -14.68 -8.03
N ASP A 52 12.63 -15.47 -9.00
CA ASP A 52 12.98 -16.88 -8.80
C ASP A 52 14.09 -17.10 -7.76
N ASP A 53 14.95 -16.10 -7.55
CA ASP A 53 16.02 -16.09 -6.53
C ASP A 53 15.51 -15.67 -5.13
N GLY A 54 14.20 -15.44 -4.98
CA GLY A 54 13.58 -14.96 -3.75
C GLY A 54 13.65 -13.46 -3.54
N ALA A 55 14.25 -12.68 -4.45
CA ALA A 55 14.37 -11.24 -4.29
C ALA A 55 13.02 -10.53 -4.50
N LEU A 56 12.70 -9.60 -3.60
CA LEU A 56 11.52 -8.75 -3.71
C LEU A 56 11.68 -7.77 -4.90
N ALA A 57 10.86 -7.94 -5.92
CA ALA A 57 10.84 -7.08 -7.10
C ALA A 57 9.83 -5.93 -7.00
N GLY A 58 8.80 -6.06 -6.18
CA GLY A 58 7.77 -5.04 -6.05
C GLY A 58 6.71 -5.38 -5.02
N THR A 59 5.92 -4.39 -4.63
CA THR A 59 4.79 -4.55 -3.72
C THR A 59 3.62 -3.67 -4.14
N ILE A 60 2.41 -4.12 -3.87
CA ILE A 60 1.20 -3.30 -3.89
C ILE A 60 0.45 -3.49 -2.56
N GLN A 61 -0.02 -2.38 -1.99
CA GLN A 61 -0.89 -2.39 -0.83
C GLN A 61 -2.24 -1.78 -1.21
N CYS A 62 -3.32 -2.33 -0.68
CA CYS A 62 -4.66 -1.79 -0.86
C CYS A 62 -5.24 -1.46 0.50
N TRP A 63 -5.83 -0.28 0.68
CA TRP A 63 -6.27 0.21 1.98
C TRP A 63 -7.77 0.46 2.03
N PRO A 64 -8.44 0.13 3.15
CA PRO A 64 -9.83 0.51 3.33
C PRO A 64 -9.92 2.02 3.57
N VAL A 65 -10.74 2.71 2.78
CA VAL A 65 -11.06 4.13 2.98
C VAL A 65 -12.56 4.35 2.81
N ALA A 66 -13.05 5.50 3.27
CA ALA A 66 -14.43 5.90 3.04
C ALA A 66 -14.46 7.32 2.46
N LEU A 67 -15.20 7.51 1.37
CA LEU A 67 -15.54 8.82 0.86
C LEU A 67 -16.73 9.36 1.67
N ALA A 68 -16.55 10.50 2.31
CA ALA A 68 -17.64 11.27 2.89
C ALA A 68 -18.26 12.15 1.80
N CYS A 69 -19.52 11.90 1.46
CA CYS A 69 -20.27 12.69 0.48
C CYS A 69 -20.66 14.06 1.04
N ASP A 70 -21.17 14.97 0.21
CA ASP A 70 -21.46 16.35 0.61
C ASP A 70 -22.51 16.45 1.75
N ASP A 71 -23.45 15.50 1.80
CA ASP A 71 -24.44 15.35 2.86
C ASP A 71 -23.84 14.89 4.19
N ALA A 72 -22.61 14.36 4.20
CA ALA A 72 -21.95 13.89 5.42
C ALA A 72 -21.66 15.00 6.44
N LYS A 73 -21.75 16.27 6.04
CA LYS A 73 -21.62 17.43 6.94
C LYS A 73 -22.85 17.62 7.83
N GLU A 74 -23.99 17.01 7.49
CA GLU A 74 -25.23 17.10 8.23
C GLU A 74 -25.61 15.69 8.74
N ASN A 75 -25.54 15.47 10.06
CA ASN A 75 -26.04 14.27 10.76
C ASN A 75 -25.58 12.90 10.22
N GLY A 76 -24.30 12.76 9.88
CA GLY A 76 -23.74 11.44 9.55
C GLY A 76 -24.17 10.92 8.18
N GLY A 77 -24.36 11.84 7.22
CA GLY A 77 -24.69 11.55 5.83
C GLY A 77 -23.75 10.56 5.13
N THR A 78 -24.06 10.33 3.86
CA THR A 78 -23.63 9.15 3.11
C THR A 78 -22.12 8.95 3.12
N ARG A 79 -21.70 7.73 3.47
CA ARG A 79 -20.32 7.27 3.34
C ARG A 79 -20.25 6.11 2.36
N VAL A 80 -19.36 6.23 1.38
CA VAL A 80 -19.12 5.17 0.40
C VAL A 80 -17.81 4.49 0.75
N ALA A 81 -17.87 3.19 1.04
CA ALA A 81 -16.68 2.36 1.23
C ALA A 81 -15.92 2.23 -0.10
N LEU A 82 -14.62 2.50 -0.08
CA LEU A 82 -13.73 2.43 -1.24
C LEU A 82 -12.44 1.71 -0.85
N THR A 83 -11.74 1.20 -1.86
CA THR A 83 -10.37 0.71 -1.72
C THR A 83 -9.40 1.72 -2.31
N MET A 84 -8.52 2.27 -1.47
CA MET A 84 -7.40 3.08 -1.94
C MET A 84 -6.28 2.14 -2.39
N VAL A 85 -6.02 2.14 -3.69
CA VAL A 85 -4.94 1.35 -4.29
C VAL A 85 -3.62 2.09 -4.11
N GLY A 86 -2.63 1.39 -3.54
CA GLY A 86 -1.27 1.88 -3.33
C GLY A 86 -0.87 2.01 -1.86
N PRO A 87 0.44 2.13 -1.57
CA PRO A 87 1.51 2.36 -2.54
C PRO A 87 1.82 1.15 -3.42
N VAL A 88 2.19 1.42 -4.67
CA VAL A 88 2.86 0.47 -5.56
C VAL A 88 4.34 0.85 -5.63
N ALA A 89 5.23 -0.08 -5.31
CA ALA A 89 6.67 0.12 -5.42
C ALA A 89 7.27 -1.01 -6.24
N VAL A 90 8.25 -0.67 -7.07
CA VAL A 90 9.00 -1.61 -7.89
C VAL A 90 10.46 -1.34 -7.62
N GLU A 91 11.24 -2.41 -7.41
CA GLU A 91 12.68 -2.31 -7.24
C GLU A 91 13.30 -1.71 -8.49
N GLN A 92 14.16 -0.71 -8.31
CA GLN A 92 14.92 -0.17 -9.42
C GLN A 92 15.99 -1.19 -9.81
N ARG A 93 16.02 -1.60 -11.07
CA ARG A 93 17.17 -2.36 -11.58
C ARG A 93 18.37 -1.42 -11.55
N LEU A 94 19.28 -1.65 -10.62
CA LEU A 94 20.68 -1.29 -10.78
C LEU A 94 21.26 -2.38 -11.69
N ASP A 95 21.54 -1.99 -12.92
CA ASP A 95 22.27 -2.76 -13.93
C ASP A 95 23.72 -3.06 -13.52
#